data_AF-A0A7J7N4T4-F1
#
_entry.id   AF-A0A7J7N4T4-F1
#
_cell.length_a   1.000
_cell.length_b   1.000
_cell.length_c   1.000
_cell.angle_alpha   90.00
_cell.angle_beta   90.00
_cell.angle_gamma   90.00
#
_symmetry.space_group_name_H-M   'P 1'
#
loop_
_entity.id
_entity.type
_entity.pdbx_description
1 polymer ?
#
loop_
_entity_poly.entity_id
_entity_poly.type
_entity_poly.pdbx_seq_one_letter_code
_entity_poly.pdbx_strand_id
1 'polypeptide(L)'
;MLHISHVFHMKFKVPFLMMIDRVENAIGKHMSWREQVYAFFNSATKEKTWSALLQLKNLGSEDAFDSPELDMVISEVERVENWITCCRDIVKAFVTEMNPLSVALAKINYTLDRSLQIYQGSIDYKLRDLCVCCSIVFEDEELVVCLKCGDRYHRQCSKSTFANANAAKKCICTYCHYLESGAISRNGCLNMISKGKHPELGMLVQLLSSAKNFCVRSEELDMVQKIVERSLACKAFLTEIVEYSLAYQDKDLSPVSDRLLIALKAVALAGVYDQNSSSLLENALAKYSWKIRVKKVLEGSQKPLMQQIQRILKEGLALKIPSADHFIQKLQEVQGVGLRWADNAKKVASDAGELGLDEVFKLINEGENLSVHLEKELKLLRARSELYCICRKPYDQRAMIACDLCNEWYHFDCINLCGPTPKTYHCPACKTLTGDSLSSPTVNHEERSSSTSDVGPHTPPPQNTRKRKPRKSRSKKPLTDPDLTNKLRDSCGIDQLWWRIRKPLRRTSRKRVEFESLSPFFHSQ
;
A
#
# COMPACT_ATOMS: atom_id res chain seq x y z
N MET A 1 83.93 30.35 -33.66
CA MET A 1 84.92 30.01 -34.71
C MET A 1 84.45 28.76 -35.44
N LEU A 2 84.60 28.78 -36.76
CA LEU A 2 84.19 27.80 -37.77
C LEU A 2 84.46 26.33 -37.42
N HIS A 3 83.51 25.42 -37.71
CA HIS A 3 83.66 24.39 -38.75
C HIS A 3 82.39 23.51 -38.92
N ILE A 4 81.77 23.68 -40.10
CA ILE A 4 81.20 22.68 -41.02
C ILE A 4 80.67 21.35 -40.43
N SER A 5 79.37 21.09 -40.65
CA SER A 5 78.85 19.75 -40.91
C SER A 5 77.98 19.82 -42.17
N HIS A 6 78.49 19.19 -43.23
CA HIS A 6 77.90 19.08 -44.56
C HIS A 6 76.58 18.29 -44.50
N VAL A 7 75.45 18.95 -44.79
CA VAL A 7 74.21 18.24 -45.14
C VAL A 7 74.19 18.09 -46.66
N PHE A 8 74.26 16.85 -47.14
CA PHE A 8 74.05 16.50 -48.54
C PHE A 8 72.62 16.86 -48.97
N HIS A 9 72.45 17.93 -49.74
CA HIS A 9 71.24 18.17 -50.53
C HIS A 9 71.30 17.29 -51.79
N MET A 10 70.67 16.12 -51.75
CA MET A 10 70.33 15.36 -52.95
C MET A 10 69.30 16.15 -53.77
N LYS A 11 69.76 16.84 -54.84
CA LYS A 11 68.88 17.48 -55.83
C LYS A 11 68.42 16.44 -56.85
N PHE A 12 67.20 15.95 -56.70
CA PHE A 12 66.54 15.18 -57.75
C PHE A 12 66.15 16.11 -58.90
N LYS A 13 66.71 15.89 -60.10
CA LYS A 13 66.26 16.55 -61.34
C LYS A 13 65.08 15.73 -61.90
N VAL A 14 63.85 16.17 -61.65
CA VAL A 14 62.67 15.59 -62.30
C VAL A 14 62.49 16.27 -63.66
N PRO A 15 62.40 15.52 -64.78
CA PRO A 15 62.17 16.10 -66.10
C PRO A 15 60.86 16.91 -66.14
N PHE A 16 60.89 18.11 -66.72
CA PHE A 16 59.75 19.02 -66.81
C PHE A 16 58.49 18.37 -67.43
N LEU A 17 58.68 17.52 -68.45
CA LEU A 17 57.60 16.75 -69.07
C LEU A 17 56.94 15.74 -68.12
N MET A 18 57.72 15.12 -67.22
CA MET A 18 57.16 14.21 -66.20
C MET A 18 56.37 14.95 -65.12
N MET A 19 56.72 16.22 -64.86
CA MET A 19 55.94 17.05 -63.94
C MET A 19 54.61 17.49 -64.56
N ILE A 20 54.59 17.81 -65.85
CA ILE A 20 53.36 18.12 -66.60
C ILE A 20 52.41 16.92 -66.57
N ASP A 21 52.89 15.73 -66.95
CA ASP A 21 52.08 14.50 -66.97
C ASP A 21 51.47 14.18 -65.59
N ARG A 22 52.25 14.37 -64.51
CA ARG A 22 51.75 14.20 -63.14
C ARG A 22 50.67 15.21 -62.76
N VAL A 23 50.81 16.47 -63.17
CA VAL A 23 49.83 17.53 -62.90
C VAL A 23 48.56 17.30 -63.71
N GLU A 24 48.67 16.93 -64.98
CA GLU A 24 47.53 16.59 -65.85
C GLU A 24 46.76 15.39 -65.30
N ASN A 25 47.47 14.35 -64.83
CA ASN A 25 46.85 13.20 -64.16
C ASN A 25 46.14 13.60 -62.86
N ALA A 26 46.76 14.43 -62.01
CA ALA A 26 46.15 14.93 -60.78
C ALA A 26 44.89 15.77 -61.06
N ILE A 27 44.91 16.63 -62.09
CA ILE A 27 43.73 17.38 -62.53
C ILE A 27 42.64 16.42 -63.01
N GLY A 28 42.98 15.41 -63.82
CA GLY A 28 42.03 14.41 -64.29
C GLY A 28 41.35 13.64 -63.14
N LYS A 29 42.13 13.22 -62.14
CA LYS A 29 41.64 12.57 -60.92
C LYS A 29 40.69 13.47 -60.12
N HIS A 30 41.07 14.72 -59.88
CA HIS A 30 40.22 15.69 -59.17
C HIS A 30 38.90 15.93 -59.91
N MET A 31 38.93 16.11 -61.25
CA MET A 31 37.74 16.35 -62.05
C MET A 31 36.78 15.16 -62.03
N SER A 32 37.31 13.94 -62.15
CA SER A 32 36.53 12.70 -62.04
C SER A 32 35.91 12.53 -60.65
N TRP A 33 36.68 12.78 -59.58
CA TRP A 33 36.15 12.75 -58.22
C TRP A 33 35.04 13.81 -58.02
N ARG A 34 35.24 15.02 -58.55
CA ARG A 34 34.25 16.10 -58.45
C ARG A 34 32.94 15.75 -59.15
N GLU A 35 33.01 15.10 -60.32
CA GLU A 35 31.84 14.56 -61.01
C GLU A 35 31.11 13.50 -60.15
N GLN A 36 31.85 12.63 -59.46
CA GLN A 36 31.26 11.65 -58.53
C GLN A 36 30.57 12.34 -57.33
N VAL A 37 31.13 13.42 -56.80
CA VAL A 37 30.49 14.22 -55.74
C VAL A 37 29.17 14.83 -56.22
N TYR A 38 29.18 15.50 -57.37
CA TYR A 38 27.94 16.07 -57.93
C TYR A 38 26.90 15.01 -58.28
N ALA A 39 27.32 13.88 -58.85
CA ALA A 39 26.45 12.74 -59.13
C ALA A 39 25.83 12.21 -57.82
N PHE A 40 26.63 12.08 -56.77
CA PHE A 40 26.15 11.67 -55.46
C PHE A 40 25.12 12.65 -54.92
N PHE A 41 25.43 13.95 -54.77
CA PHE A 41 24.51 14.91 -54.15
C PHE A 41 23.25 15.20 -54.99
N ASN A 42 23.31 15.08 -56.32
CA ASN A 42 22.15 15.28 -57.21
C ASN A 42 21.28 14.03 -57.39
N SER A 43 21.76 12.84 -56.98
CA SER A 43 20.98 11.60 -57.06
C SER A 43 19.79 11.57 -56.10
N ALA A 44 18.82 10.70 -56.38
CA ALA A 44 17.67 10.47 -55.50
C ALA A 44 18.11 9.87 -54.15
N THR A 45 17.42 10.23 -53.06
CA THR A 45 17.78 9.87 -51.67
C THR A 45 17.86 8.37 -51.38
N LYS A 46 17.27 7.50 -52.21
CA LYS A 46 17.30 6.04 -52.01
C LYS A 46 18.64 5.39 -52.35
N GLU A 47 19.49 6.06 -53.12
CA GLU A 47 20.79 5.53 -53.58
C GLU A 47 21.97 6.02 -52.72
N LYS A 48 21.73 7.01 -51.85
CA LYS A 48 22.74 7.64 -51.00
C LYS A 48 22.95 6.86 -49.70
N THR A 49 24.04 6.09 -49.64
CA THR A 49 24.43 5.28 -48.47
C THR A 49 25.62 5.87 -47.72
N TRP A 50 25.71 5.57 -46.41
CA TRP A 50 26.82 6.03 -45.57
C TRP A 50 28.18 5.52 -46.06
N SER A 51 28.23 4.28 -46.52
CA SER A 51 29.42 3.71 -47.14
C SER A 51 29.86 4.49 -48.38
N ALA A 52 28.92 4.92 -49.24
CA ALA A 52 29.25 5.68 -50.44
C ALA A 52 29.78 7.08 -50.11
N LEU A 53 29.22 7.74 -49.10
CA LEU A 53 29.74 9.05 -48.64
C LEU A 53 31.14 8.93 -48.04
N LEU A 54 31.41 7.89 -47.24
CA LEU A 54 32.75 7.61 -46.72
C LEU A 54 33.77 7.29 -47.82
N GLN A 55 33.36 6.57 -48.86
CA GLN A 55 34.20 6.33 -50.03
C GLN A 55 34.57 7.63 -50.75
N LEU A 56 33.60 8.55 -50.93
CA LEU A 56 33.86 9.86 -51.52
C LEU A 56 34.84 10.71 -50.68
N LYS A 57 34.73 10.64 -49.35
CA LYS A 57 35.69 11.29 -48.43
C LYS A 57 37.09 10.73 -48.59
N ASN A 58 37.22 9.40 -48.56
CA ASN A 58 38.51 8.72 -48.66
C ASN A 58 39.18 8.99 -50.02
N LEU A 59 38.44 8.86 -51.12
CA LEU A 59 38.93 9.22 -52.46
C LEU A 59 39.30 10.71 -52.53
N GLY A 60 38.48 11.59 -51.93
CA GLY A 60 38.77 13.02 -51.88
C GLY A 60 40.07 13.35 -51.15
N SER A 61 40.39 12.62 -50.08
CA SER A 61 41.64 12.82 -49.34
C SER A 61 42.91 12.45 -50.13
N GLU A 62 42.78 11.63 -51.18
CA GLU A 62 43.90 11.20 -52.03
C GLU A 62 43.95 11.95 -53.36
N ASP A 63 42.78 12.21 -53.96
CA ASP A 63 42.64 12.64 -55.36
C ASP A 63 42.09 14.07 -55.52
N ALA A 64 41.57 14.72 -54.47
CA ALA A 64 41.00 16.07 -54.57
C ALA A 64 42.01 17.16 -54.19
N PHE A 65 41.92 18.30 -54.88
CA PHE A 65 42.51 19.55 -54.42
C PHE A 65 41.61 20.22 -53.37
N ASP A 66 42.17 21.16 -52.61
CA ASP A 66 41.40 22.07 -51.75
C ASP A 66 40.31 22.75 -52.59
N SER A 67 39.06 22.39 -52.30
CA SER A 67 37.90 22.73 -53.11
C SER A 67 36.62 22.76 -52.26
N PRO A 68 35.62 23.57 -52.63
CA PRO A 68 34.36 23.64 -51.90
C PRO A 68 33.60 22.32 -51.91
N GLU A 69 33.79 21.47 -52.92
CA GLU A 69 33.21 20.12 -52.97
C GLU A 69 33.79 19.20 -51.88
N LEU A 70 35.08 19.37 -51.54
CA LEU A 70 35.73 18.58 -50.50
C LEU A 70 35.22 19.00 -49.12
N ASP A 71 35.11 20.31 -48.89
CA ASP A 71 34.52 20.87 -47.68
C ASP A 71 33.06 20.41 -47.49
N MET A 72 32.28 20.37 -48.57
CA MET A 72 30.90 19.87 -48.55
C MET A 72 30.83 18.40 -48.14
N VAL A 73 31.68 17.54 -48.71
CA VAL A 73 31.75 16.11 -48.35
C VAL A 73 32.19 15.93 -46.90
N ILE A 74 33.23 16.64 -46.46
CA ILE A 74 33.74 16.57 -45.08
C ILE A 74 32.68 17.03 -44.08
N SER A 75 32.04 18.17 -44.32
CA SER A 75 31.00 18.71 -43.44
C SER A 75 29.82 17.75 -43.29
N GLU A 76 29.40 17.10 -44.38
CA GLU A 76 28.34 16.10 -44.33
C GLU A 76 28.74 14.85 -43.54
N VAL A 77 29.98 14.38 -43.71
CA VAL A 77 30.52 13.25 -42.92
C VAL A 77 30.55 13.61 -41.44
N GLU A 78 31.09 14.76 -41.07
CA GLU A 78 31.17 15.22 -39.68
C GLU A 78 29.79 15.31 -39.05
N ARG A 79 28.80 15.78 -39.81
CA ARG A 79 27.41 15.88 -39.35
C ARG A 79 26.83 14.51 -38.98
N VAL A 80 27.06 13.49 -39.81
CA VAL A 80 26.61 12.12 -39.55
C VAL A 80 27.42 11.46 -38.42
N GLU A 81 28.74 11.63 -38.38
CA GLU A 81 29.60 11.11 -37.31
C GLU A 81 29.23 11.68 -35.93
N ASN A 82 28.98 12.99 -35.87
CA ASN A 82 28.50 13.66 -34.66
C ASN A 82 27.14 13.09 -34.21
N TRP A 83 26.23 12.84 -35.16
CA TRP A 83 24.94 12.23 -34.87
C TRP A 83 25.07 10.79 -34.35
N ILE A 84 25.93 9.96 -34.94
CA ILE A 84 26.21 8.60 -34.46
C ILE A 84 26.77 8.65 -33.04
N THR A 85 27.64 9.62 -32.75
CA THR A 85 28.20 9.83 -31.42
C THR A 85 27.13 10.21 -30.40
N CYS A 86 26.25 11.17 -30.73
CA CYS A 86 25.10 11.52 -29.90
C CYS A 86 24.18 10.31 -29.65
N CYS A 87 23.91 9.51 -30.70
CA CYS A 87 23.11 8.30 -30.57
C CYS A 87 23.74 7.32 -29.57
N ARG A 88 25.06 7.11 -29.66
CA ARG A 88 25.82 6.24 -28.76
C ARG A 88 25.74 6.73 -27.32
N ASP A 89 25.83 8.02 -27.08
CA ASP A 89 25.73 8.61 -25.75
C ASP A 89 24.34 8.41 -25.13
N ILE A 90 23.28 8.57 -25.93
CA ILE A 90 21.90 8.34 -25.48
C ILE A 90 21.69 6.88 -25.05
N VAL A 91 22.21 5.91 -25.82
CA VAL A 91 22.08 4.48 -25.52
C VAL A 91 23.28 3.89 -24.78
N LYS A 92 24.13 4.72 -24.17
CA LYS A 92 25.42 4.32 -23.58
C LYS A 92 25.32 3.16 -22.60
N ALA A 93 24.22 3.06 -21.86
CA ALA A 93 23.98 1.96 -20.92
C ALA A 93 23.85 0.57 -21.58
N PHE A 94 23.60 0.53 -22.89
CA PHE A 94 23.49 -0.69 -23.70
C PHE A 94 24.73 -0.98 -24.55
N VAL A 95 25.61 0.01 -24.71
CA VAL A 95 26.83 -0.08 -25.52
C VAL A 95 27.98 -0.53 -24.63
N THR A 96 28.69 -1.58 -25.05
CA THR A 96 29.95 -2.05 -24.45
C THR A 96 30.97 -2.27 -25.56
N GLU A 97 32.25 -2.47 -25.23
CA GLU A 97 33.28 -2.75 -26.24
C GLU A 97 32.94 -3.97 -27.12
N MET A 98 32.20 -4.93 -26.56
CA MET A 98 31.73 -6.14 -27.24
C MET A 98 30.35 -5.97 -27.90
N ASN A 99 29.68 -4.83 -27.72
CA ASN A 99 28.31 -4.61 -28.18
C ASN A 99 28.19 -3.31 -28.99
N PRO A 100 28.31 -3.38 -30.33
CA PRO A 100 28.26 -2.20 -31.18
C PRO A 100 26.88 -1.52 -31.13
N LEU A 101 26.83 -0.26 -31.59
CA LEU A 101 25.62 0.57 -31.55
C LEU A 101 24.43 -0.13 -32.23
N SER A 102 24.65 -0.77 -33.38
CA SER A 102 23.63 -1.52 -34.11
C SER A 102 22.96 -2.62 -33.27
N VAL A 103 23.74 -3.37 -32.48
CA VAL A 103 23.22 -4.44 -31.61
C VAL A 103 22.50 -3.86 -30.39
N ALA A 104 22.99 -2.74 -29.83
CA ALA A 104 22.29 -2.03 -28.76
C ALA A 104 20.91 -1.51 -29.21
N LEU A 105 20.84 -0.90 -30.40
CA LEU A 105 19.58 -0.44 -30.99
C LEU A 105 18.65 -1.61 -31.33
N ALA A 106 19.17 -2.70 -31.90
CA ALA A 106 18.39 -3.91 -32.17
C ALA A 106 17.77 -4.50 -30.88
N LYS A 107 18.53 -4.50 -29.78
CA LYS A 107 18.04 -4.96 -28.48
C LYS A 107 16.91 -4.08 -27.94
N ILE A 108 17.07 -2.76 -27.97
CA ILE A 108 16.02 -1.81 -27.55
C ILE A 108 14.77 -1.99 -28.40
N ASN A 109 14.95 -2.12 -29.72
CA ASN A 109 13.85 -2.33 -30.65
C ASN A 109 13.08 -3.64 -30.37
N TYR A 110 13.80 -4.73 -30.10
CA TYR A 110 13.21 -6.01 -29.71
C TYR A 110 12.43 -5.91 -28.39
N THR A 111 12.97 -5.23 -27.38
CA THR A 111 12.29 -5.07 -26.09
C THR A 111 11.03 -4.20 -26.19
N LEU A 112 11.06 -3.16 -27.02
CA LEU A 112 9.88 -2.35 -27.35
C LEU A 112 8.82 -3.17 -28.08
N ASP A 113 9.22 -3.99 -29.05
CA ASP A 113 8.29 -4.85 -29.78
C ASP A 113 7.58 -5.82 -28.84
N ARG A 114 8.30 -6.47 -27.93
CA ARG A 114 7.69 -7.30 -26.88
C ARG A 114 6.79 -6.51 -25.94
N SER A 115 7.15 -5.28 -25.59
CA SER A 115 6.32 -4.39 -24.77
C SER A 115 4.97 -4.09 -25.44
N LEU A 116 4.98 -3.80 -26.75
CA LEU A 116 3.76 -3.61 -27.55
C LEU A 116 2.89 -4.86 -27.60
N GLN A 117 3.48 -6.03 -27.76
CA GLN A 117 2.73 -7.29 -27.76
C GLN A 117 2.06 -7.56 -26.40
N ILE A 118 2.70 -7.17 -25.29
CA ILE A 118 2.08 -7.25 -23.95
C ILE A 118 0.86 -6.33 -23.88
N TYR A 119 0.94 -5.10 -24.40
CA TYR A 119 -0.22 -4.19 -24.45
C TYR A 119 -1.36 -4.75 -25.29
N GLN A 120 -1.05 -5.34 -26.45
CA GLN A 120 -2.04 -5.87 -27.39
C GLN A 120 -2.66 -7.20 -26.93
N GLY A 121 -2.08 -7.88 -25.95
CA GLY A 121 -2.52 -9.22 -25.51
C GLY A 121 -2.24 -10.33 -26.52
N SER A 122 -1.59 -10.01 -27.65
CA SER A 122 -1.21 -10.94 -28.71
C SER A 122 0.19 -11.50 -28.45
N ILE A 123 0.33 -12.31 -27.39
CA ILE A 123 1.60 -13.00 -27.12
C ILE A 123 1.71 -14.19 -28.08
N ASP A 124 2.64 -14.10 -29.03
CA ASP A 124 3.01 -15.20 -29.92
C ASP A 124 3.35 -16.47 -29.09
N TYR A 125 3.00 -17.65 -29.60
CA TYR A 125 3.19 -18.92 -28.90
C TYR A 125 4.66 -19.13 -28.52
N LYS A 126 5.59 -18.68 -29.36
CA LYS A 126 7.05 -18.73 -29.09
C LYS A 126 7.50 -17.82 -27.95
N LEU A 127 6.81 -16.71 -27.72
CA LEU A 127 7.15 -15.72 -26.69
C LEU A 127 6.48 -16.01 -25.35
N ARG A 128 5.47 -16.90 -25.34
CA ARG A 128 4.80 -17.40 -24.12
C ARG A 128 5.72 -18.26 -23.26
N ASP A 129 6.77 -18.82 -23.87
CA ASP A 129 7.81 -19.60 -23.18
C ASP A 129 8.95 -18.73 -22.63
N LEU A 130 8.91 -17.41 -22.81
CA LEU A 130 9.94 -16.50 -22.31
C LEU A 130 9.55 -15.84 -20.98
N CYS A 131 10.57 -15.43 -20.23
CA CYS A 131 10.38 -14.54 -19.08
C CYS A 131 9.75 -13.20 -19.52
N VAL A 132 8.73 -12.75 -18.80
CA VAL A 132 8.07 -11.45 -19.04
C VAL A 132 8.91 -10.27 -18.54
N CYS A 133 9.75 -10.48 -17.51
CA CYS A 133 10.53 -9.41 -16.90
C CYS A 133 11.85 -9.07 -17.61
N CYS A 134 12.34 -9.91 -18.53
CA CYS A 134 13.65 -9.67 -19.14
C CYS A 134 13.70 -10.07 -20.60
N SER A 135 14.69 -9.47 -21.28
CA SER A 135 14.98 -9.71 -22.69
C SER A 135 16.01 -10.82 -22.91
N ILE A 136 16.51 -11.46 -21.84
CA ILE A 136 17.59 -12.45 -21.91
C ILE A 136 16.94 -13.83 -22.00
N VAL A 137 17.24 -14.55 -23.07
CA VAL A 137 16.97 -15.98 -23.18
C VAL A 137 18.14 -16.66 -22.48
N PHE A 138 17.93 -17.17 -21.27
CA PHE A 138 18.85 -18.13 -20.69
C PHE A 138 18.36 -19.51 -21.12
N GLU A 139 19.15 -20.22 -21.91
CA GLU A 139 18.75 -21.53 -22.46
C GLU A 139 18.59 -22.61 -21.36
N ASP A 140 19.06 -22.36 -20.13
CA ASP A 140 19.13 -23.35 -19.05
C ASP A 140 18.48 -22.93 -17.70
N GLU A 141 17.73 -21.82 -17.61
CA GLU A 141 17.09 -21.43 -16.33
C GLU A 141 15.62 -21.87 -16.22
N GLU A 142 15.28 -22.58 -15.14
CA GLU A 142 13.90 -22.95 -14.82
C GLU A 142 12.99 -21.72 -14.65
N LEU A 143 12.02 -21.58 -15.55
CA LEU A 143 10.96 -20.59 -15.46
C LEU A 143 9.88 -21.03 -14.47
N VAL A 144 9.40 -20.07 -13.68
CA VAL A 144 8.31 -20.26 -12.73
C VAL A 144 7.06 -19.55 -13.25
N VAL A 145 5.92 -20.23 -13.18
CA VAL A 145 4.61 -19.70 -13.58
C VAL A 145 3.98 -18.96 -12.40
N CYS A 146 3.57 -17.71 -12.63
CA CYS A 146 2.77 -16.96 -11.67
C CYS A 146 1.35 -17.54 -11.60
N LEU A 147 0.90 -17.92 -10.41
CA LEU A 147 -0.43 -18.50 -10.23
C LEU A 147 -1.59 -17.52 -10.47
N LYS A 148 -1.31 -16.22 -10.51
CA LYS A 148 -2.34 -15.20 -10.69
C LYS A 148 -2.50 -14.77 -12.14
N CYS A 149 -1.41 -14.44 -12.82
CA CYS A 149 -1.46 -13.99 -14.22
C CYS A 149 -1.09 -15.06 -15.24
N GLY A 150 -0.61 -16.23 -14.81
CA GLY A 150 -0.19 -17.31 -15.72
C GLY A 150 1.13 -17.05 -16.46
N ASP A 151 1.75 -15.89 -16.26
CA ASP A 151 3.00 -15.54 -16.91
C ASP A 151 4.21 -16.27 -16.32
N ARG A 152 5.24 -16.42 -17.15
CA ARG A 152 6.49 -17.07 -16.79
C ARG A 152 7.57 -16.06 -16.42
N TYR A 153 8.36 -16.41 -15.42
CA TYR A 153 9.44 -15.58 -14.90
C TYR A 153 10.65 -16.43 -14.53
N HIS A 154 11.86 -15.94 -14.75
CA HIS A 154 13.03 -16.52 -14.10
C HIS A 154 12.88 -16.42 -12.57
N ARG A 155 13.40 -17.39 -11.82
CA ARG A 155 13.36 -17.38 -10.34
C ARG A 155 13.91 -16.08 -9.76
N GLN A 156 14.99 -15.55 -10.35
CA GLN A 156 15.60 -14.30 -9.92
C GLN A 156 14.80 -13.06 -10.32
N CYS A 157 14.02 -13.14 -11.39
CA CYS A 157 13.15 -12.07 -11.86
C CYS A 157 11.84 -11.95 -11.06
N SER A 158 11.36 -13.03 -10.44
CA SER A 158 10.07 -13.04 -9.73
C SER A 158 10.15 -12.52 -8.29
N LYS A 159 11.36 -12.36 -7.71
CA LYS A 159 11.65 -11.92 -6.32
C LYS A 159 10.52 -12.20 -5.32
N SER A 160 10.00 -13.42 -5.30
CA SER A 160 9.15 -13.92 -4.24
C SER A 160 10.03 -14.39 -3.09
N THR A 161 9.68 -14.06 -1.84
CA THR A 161 10.40 -14.51 -0.65
C THR A 161 10.38 -16.04 -0.59
N PHE A 162 11.44 -16.69 -1.04
CA PHE A 162 11.60 -18.13 -0.93
C PHE A 162 11.92 -18.47 0.52
N ALA A 163 10.90 -18.84 1.31
CA ALA A 163 11.16 -19.72 2.43
C ALA A 163 11.64 -21.08 1.88
N ASN A 164 12.54 -21.76 2.58
CA ASN A 164 13.32 -22.95 2.19
C ASN A 164 12.61 -24.12 1.47
N ALA A 165 13.44 -24.94 0.82
CA ALA A 165 13.15 -26.16 0.05
C ALA A 165 11.99 -27.06 0.55
N ASN A 166 11.37 -27.75 -0.40
CA ASN A 166 10.44 -28.90 -0.24
C ASN A 166 8.94 -28.63 -0.03
N ALA A 167 8.37 -27.65 -0.73
CA ALA A 167 6.95 -27.70 -1.08
C ALA A 167 6.75 -26.99 -2.42
N ALA A 168 5.84 -27.46 -3.26
CA ALA A 168 5.36 -26.77 -4.45
C ALA A 168 4.81 -25.38 -4.04
N LYS A 169 5.69 -24.39 -4.00
CA LYS A 169 5.42 -23.08 -3.40
C LYS A 169 4.75 -22.19 -4.43
N LYS A 170 3.51 -21.82 -4.12
CA LYS A 170 2.68 -20.85 -4.83
C LYS A 170 3.51 -19.61 -5.20
N CYS A 171 3.88 -19.47 -6.47
CA CYS A 171 4.62 -18.31 -6.94
C CYS A 171 3.63 -17.24 -7.40
N ILE A 172 3.65 -16.08 -6.75
CA ILE A 172 2.95 -14.88 -7.20
C ILE A 172 4.05 -13.89 -7.61
N CYS A 173 3.99 -13.38 -8.84
CA CYS A 173 4.99 -12.45 -9.34
C CYS A 173 4.95 -11.12 -8.60
N THR A 174 6.06 -10.37 -8.63
CA THR A 174 6.20 -9.07 -7.97
C THR A 174 5.08 -8.09 -8.35
N TYR A 175 4.66 -8.05 -9.61
CA TYR A 175 3.60 -7.15 -10.08
C TYR A 175 2.22 -7.52 -9.51
N CYS A 176 1.87 -8.82 -9.54
CA CYS A 176 0.61 -9.30 -8.95
C CYS A 176 0.60 -9.07 -7.44
N HIS A 177 1.69 -9.42 -6.75
CA HIS A 177 1.83 -9.19 -5.32
C HIS A 177 1.73 -7.70 -4.97
N TYR A 178 2.34 -6.81 -5.77
CA TYR A 178 2.24 -5.37 -5.59
C TYR A 178 0.79 -4.89 -5.66
N LEU A 179 0.08 -5.23 -6.74
CA LEU A 179 -1.30 -4.81 -6.96
C LEU A 179 -2.27 -5.42 -5.93
N GLU A 180 -2.01 -6.63 -5.45
CA GLU A 180 -2.80 -7.24 -4.37
C GLU A 180 -2.51 -6.62 -3.01
N SER A 181 -1.25 -6.34 -2.70
CA SER A 181 -0.84 -5.86 -1.38
C SER A 181 -1.34 -4.44 -1.12
N GLY A 182 -1.32 -3.57 -2.14
CA GLY A 182 -1.53 -2.13 -1.95
C GLY A 182 -0.43 -1.48 -1.11
N ALA A 183 0.75 -2.11 -1.01
CA ALA A 183 1.88 -1.56 -0.30
C ALA A 183 2.63 -0.56 -1.20
N ILE A 184 2.60 0.72 -0.85
CA ILE A 184 3.45 1.73 -1.49
C ILE A 184 4.85 1.59 -0.89
N SER A 185 5.81 1.08 -1.67
CA SER A 185 7.22 1.13 -1.28
C SER A 185 7.64 2.59 -1.09
N ARG A 186 8.35 2.92 -0.02
CA ARG A 186 8.95 4.27 0.21
C ARG A 186 9.85 4.71 -0.95
N ASN A 187 10.33 3.77 -1.76
CA ASN A 187 11.15 4.03 -2.94
C ASN A 187 10.36 3.97 -4.26
N GLY A 188 9.03 3.94 -4.27
CA GLY A 188 8.22 3.87 -5.50
C GLY A 188 8.24 2.49 -6.17
N CYS A 189 7.15 2.11 -6.86
CA CYS A 189 7.10 0.85 -7.62
C CYS A 189 8.03 0.89 -8.84
N LEU A 190 8.21 2.09 -9.42
CA LEU A 190 8.96 2.29 -10.64
C LEU A 190 10.48 2.23 -10.46
N ASN A 191 11.02 2.44 -9.25
CA ASN A 191 12.45 2.15 -9.00
C ASN A 191 12.78 0.64 -9.07
N MET A 192 11.78 -0.25 -8.99
CA MET A 192 11.97 -1.67 -9.31
C MET A 192 11.97 -1.96 -10.82
N ILE A 193 11.48 -1.01 -11.63
CA ILE A 193 11.14 -1.15 -13.06
C ILE A 193 12.13 -0.36 -13.93
N SER A 194 12.63 0.77 -13.48
CA SER A 194 13.53 1.66 -14.22
C SER A 194 14.68 2.11 -13.33
N LYS A 195 15.73 1.30 -13.23
CA LYS A 195 17.03 1.79 -12.73
C LYS A 195 17.73 2.53 -13.85
N GLY A 196 17.50 3.84 -13.99
CA GLY A 196 18.40 4.87 -14.58
C GLY A 196 19.31 4.52 -15.77
N LYS A 197 18.97 3.51 -16.57
CA LYS A 197 19.79 2.91 -17.64
C LYS A 197 19.06 2.90 -18.98
N HIS A 198 17.82 3.37 -19.03
CA HIS A 198 17.03 3.43 -20.26
C HIS A 198 17.17 4.83 -20.87
N PRO A 199 17.28 4.96 -22.20
CA PRO A 199 17.19 6.26 -22.86
C PRO A 199 15.81 6.89 -22.66
N GLU A 200 15.79 8.21 -22.55
CA GLU A 200 14.56 9.00 -22.53
C GLU A 200 14.01 9.18 -23.94
N LEU A 201 12.71 8.97 -24.13
CA LEU A 201 12.03 9.12 -25.41
C LEU A 201 12.24 10.51 -26.04
N GLY A 202 12.20 11.57 -25.23
CA GLY A 202 12.43 12.94 -25.70
C GLY A 202 13.78 13.11 -26.39
N MET A 203 14.84 12.49 -25.86
CA MET A 203 16.18 12.53 -26.44
C MET A 203 16.24 11.81 -27.79
N LEU A 204 15.57 10.66 -27.92
CA LEU A 204 15.50 9.91 -29.18
C LEU A 204 14.69 10.65 -30.26
N VAL A 205 13.60 11.33 -29.88
CA VAL A 205 12.81 12.19 -30.79
C VAL A 205 13.63 13.38 -31.27
N GLN A 206 14.40 14.01 -30.38
CA GLN A 206 15.31 15.10 -30.73
C GLN A 206 16.42 14.62 -31.67
N LEU A 207 17.01 13.45 -31.40
CA LEU A 207 18.01 12.81 -32.24
C LEU A 207 17.46 12.50 -33.65
N LEU A 208 16.24 11.98 -33.74
CA LEU A 208 15.60 11.74 -35.04
C LEU A 208 15.35 13.05 -35.80
N SER A 209 14.97 14.11 -35.09
CA SER A 209 14.71 15.42 -35.68
C SER A 209 15.97 16.08 -36.25
N SER A 210 17.14 15.88 -35.62
CA SER A 210 18.42 16.41 -36.12
C SER A 210 18.90 15.71 -37.41
N ALA A 211 18.43 14.49 -37.68
CA ALA A 211 18.73 13.74 -38.90
C ALA A 211 17.81 14.06 -40.09
N LYS A 212 16.77 14.90 -39.92
CA LYS A 212 15.74 15.16 -40.94
C LYS A 212 16.30 15.63 -42.29
N ASN A 213 17.47 16.25 -42.29
CA ASN A 213 18.10 16.84 -43.48
C ASN A 213 19.35 16.07 -43.94
N PHE A 214 19.56 14.83 -43.48
CA PHE A 214 20.69 14.01 -43.94
C PHE A 214 20.51 13.68 -45.41
N CYS A 215 21.58 13.83 -46.20
CA CYS A 215 21.51 13.38 -47.58
C CYS A 215 21.65 11.85 -47.68
N VAL A 216 22.02 11.17 -46.59
CA VAL A 216 22.40 9.77 -46.56
C VAL A 216 21.46 8.94 -45.68
N ARG A 217 21.20 7.70 -46.10
CA ARG A 217 20.57 6.68 -45.26
C ARG A 217 21.61 5.89 -44.48
N SER A 218 21.32 5.62 -43.21
CA SER A 218 22.09 4.71 -42.36
C SER A 218 21.16 3.69 -41.69
N GLU A 219 21.69 2.50 -41.40
CA GLU A 219 20.94 1.45 -40.70
C GLU A 219 20.57 1.89 -39.28
N GLU A 220 21.44 2.67 -38.63
CA GLU A 220 21.19 3.24 -37.31
C GLU A 220 20.03 4.24 -37.33
N LEU A 221 19.93 5.09 -38.36
CA LEU A 221 18.82 6.04 -38.49
C LEU A 221 17.50 5.32 -38.69
N ASP A 222 17.45 4.32 -39.57
CA ASP A 222 16.26 3.50 -39.79
C ASP A 222 15.84 2.76 -38.50
N MET A 223 16.82 2.32 -37.68
CA MET A 223 16.55 1.65 -36.41
C MET A 223 16.06 2.64 -35.33
N VAL A 224 16.66 3.82 -35.22
CA VAL A 224 16.21 4.89 -34.31
C VAL A 224 14.78 5.33 -34.66
N GLN A 225 14.45 5.46 -35.94
CA GLN A 225 13.09 5.78 -36.38
C GLN A 225 12.09 4.72 -35.88
N LYS A 226 12.37 3.42 -36.11
CA LYS A 226 11.53 2.32 -35.62
C LYS A 226 11.38 2.31 -34.10
N ILE A 227 12.45 2.61 -33.36
CA ILE A 227 12.44 2.70 -31.90
C ILE A 227 11.52 3.84 -31.45
N VAL A 228 11.62 5.02 -32.08
CA VAL A 228 10.77 6.18 -31.76
C VAL A 228 9.29 5.86 -32.04
N GLU A 229 8.99 5.32 -33.22
CA GLU A 229 7.61 4.93 -33.60
C GLU A 229 7.02 3.94 -32.60
N ARG A 230 7.75 2.87 -32.26
CA ARG A 230 7.30 1.87 -31.27
C ARG A 230 7.16 2.47 -29.87
N SER A 231 8.07 3.34 -29.46
CA SER A 231 8.02 4.01 -28.16
C SER A 231 6.80 4.93 -28.03
N LEU A 232 6.46 5.66 -29.10
CA LEU A 232 5.25 6.48 -29.16
C LEU A 232 3.98 5.63 -29.10
N ALA A 233 3.96 4.47 -29.77
CA ALA A 233 2.85 3.52 -29.65
C ALA A 233 2.71 2.97 -28.21
N CYS A 234 3.81 2.58 -27.55
CA CYS A 234 3.80 2.18 -26.15
C CYS A 234 3.28 3.30 -25.24
N LYS A 235 3.69 4.55 -25.50
CA LYS A 235 3.21 5.73 -24.78
C LYS A 235 1.70 5.89 -24.92
N ALA A 236 1.16 5.76 -26.13
CA ALA A 236 -0.29 5.86 -26.37
C ALA A 236 -1.09 4.80 -25.57
N PHE A 237 -0.65 3.53 -25.60
CA PHE A 237 -1.29 2.47 -24.82
C PHE A 237 -1.23 2.73 -23.31
N LEU A 238 -0.08 3.20 -22.82
CA LEU A 238 0.08 3.53 -21.40
C LEU A 238 -0.85 4.67 -21.00
N THR A 239 -0.94 5.72 -21.81
CA THR A 239 -1.85 6.85 -21.59
C THR A 239 -3.30 6.38 -21.49
N GLU A 240 -3.77 5.54 -22.41
CA GLU A 240 -5.13 5.00 -22.38
C GLU A 240 -5.42 4.22 -21.08
N ILE A 241 -4.48 3.36 -20.65
CA ILE A 241 -4.62 2.58 -19.41
C ILE A 241 -4.67 3.49 -18.18
N VAL A 242 -3.80 4.50 -18.13
CA VAL A 242 -3.76 5.46 -17.02
C VAL A 242 -5.04 6.27 -16.98
N GLU A 243 -5.49 6.83 -18.10
CA GLU A 243 -6.71 7.63 -18.18
C GLU A 243 -7.92 6.82 -17.73
N TYR A 244 -8.05 5.58 -18.20
CA TYR A 244 -9.07 4.65 -17.73
C TYR A 244 -9.00 4.44 -16.21
N SER A 245 -7.82 4.14 -15.67
CA SER A 245 -7.60 3.90 -14.24
C SER A 245 -7.97 5.12 -13.37
N LEU A 246 -7.63 6.33 -13.84
CA LEU A 246 -7.91 7.58 -13.14
C LEU A 246 -9.40 7.95 -13.19
N ALA A 247 -10.10 7.64 -14.28
CA ALA A 247 -11.52 7.88 -14.44
C ALA A 247 -12.41 6.84 -13.72
N TYR A 248 -11.86 5.66 -13.43
CA TYR A 248 -12.62 4.55 -12.85
C TYR A 248 -13.06 4.83 -11.40
N GLN A 249 -14.36 4.69 -11.11
CA GLN A 249 -14.97 5.04 -9.82
C GLN A 249 -15.69 3.88 -9.12
N ASP A 250 -15.78 2.71 -9.77
CA ASP A 250 -16.61 1.58 -9.32
C ASP A 250 -15.97 0.76 -8.16
N LYS A 251 -16.77 -0.08 -7.51
CA LYS A 251 -16.38 -0.97 -6.42
C LYS A 251 -15.47 -2.12 -6.88
N ASP A 252 -15.74 -2.71 -8.04
CA ASP A 252 -14.92 -3.81 -8.55
C ASP A 252 -13.62 -3.26 -9.13
N LEU A 253 -12.49 -3.62 -8.52
CA LEU A 253 -11.17 -3.14 -8.93
C LEU A 253 -10.47 -4.08 -9.92
N SER A 254 -11.07 -5.22 -10.27
CA SER A 254 -10.48 -6.24 -11.14
C SER A 254 -10.11 -5.68 -12.54
N PRO A 255 -11.00 -4.93 -13.23
CA PRO A 255 -10.67 -4.39 -14.55
C PRO A 255 -9.49 -3.41 -14.53
N VAL A 256 -9.39 -2.59 -13.48
CA VAL A 256 -8.28 -1.65 -13.29
C VAL A 256 -7.00 -2.39 -12.92
N SER A 257 -7.10 -3.41 -12.05
CA SER A 257 -5.99 -4.28 -11.68
C SER A 257 -5.35 -4.92 -12.92
N ASP A 258 -6.17 -5.48 -13.81
CA ASP A 258 -5.67 -6.20 -14.98
C ASP A 258 -4.97 -5.26 -15.97
N ARG A 259 -5.55 -4.08 -16.23
CA ARG A 259 -4.93 -3.05 -17.09
C ARG A 259 -3.63 -2.51 -16.48
N LEU A 260 -3.62 -2.19 -15.18
CA LEU A 260 -2.40 -1.73 -14.51
C LEU A 260 -1.32 -2.82 -14.48
N LEU A 261 -1.71 -4.09 -14.38
CA LEU A 261 -0.79 -5.21 -14.45
C LEU A 261 -0.12 -5.31 -15.83
N ILE A 262 -0.89 -5.13 -16.90
CA ILE A 262 -0.38 -5.05 -18.28
C ILE A 262 0.61 -3.89 -18.41
N ALA A 263 0.24 -2.68 -17.97
CA ALA A 263 1.11 -1.52 -18.01
C ALA A 263 2.42 -1.72 -17.24
N LEU A 264 2.37 -2.28 -16.03
CA LEU A 264 3.57 -2.55 -15.22
C LEU A 264 4.55 -3.50 -15.92
N LYS A 265 4.03 -4.57 -16.54
CA LYS A 265 4.85 -5.53 -17.30
C LYS A 265 5.45 -4.89 -18.55
N ALA A 266 4.64 -4.17 -19.32
CA ALA A 266 5.04 -3.56 -20.56
C ALA A 266 6.10 -2.46 -20.34
N VAL A 267 5.90 -1.58 -19.35
CA VAL A 267 6.85 -0.52 -19.00
C VAL A 267 8.17 -1.09 -18.47
N ALA A 268 8.13 -2.17 -17.69
CA ALA A 268 9.35 -2.85 -17.23
C ALA A 268 10.20 -3.40 -18.38
N LEU A 269 9.56 -3.77 -19.49
CA LEU A 269 10.24 -4.35 -20.63
C LEU A 269 10.65 -3.30 -21.68
N ALA A 270 9.93 -2.19 -21.82
CA ALA A 270 10.03 -1.27 -22.96
C ALA A 270 11.47 -0.81 -23.32
N GLY A 271 12.40 -0.77 -22.36
CA GLY A 271 13.80 -0.44 -22.66
C GLY A 271 14.04 1.05 -22.95
N VAL A 272 12.98 1.84 -23.15
CA VAL A 272 12.91 3.30 -23.29
C VAL A 272 11.86 3.81 -22.30
N TYR A 273 12.05 5.00 -21.72
CA TYR A 273 11.07 5.58 -20.81
C TYR A 273 10.66 7.00 -21.23
N ASP A 274 9.49 7.44 -20.77
CA ASP A 274 8.97 8.80 -20.91
C ASP A 274 8.61 9.32 -19.51
N GLN A 275 9.25 10.42 -19.08
CA GLN A 275 9.15 10.92 -17.71
C GLN A 275 7.70 11.28 -17.33
N ASN A 276 6.95 11.89 -18.25
CA ASN A 276 5.56 12.27 -18.02
C ASN A 276 4.67 11.04 -17.84
N SER A 277 4.79 10.06 -18.74
CA SER A 277 3.99 8.83 -18.70
C SER A 277 4.30 8.00 -17.46
N SER A 278 5.57 7.94 -17.05
CA SER A 278 5.98 7.31 -15.79
C SER A 278 5.34 7.98 -14.58
N SER A 279 5.36 9.31 -14.49
CA SER A 279 4.74 10.06 -13.39
C SER A 279 3.22 9.84 -13.33
N LEU A 280 2.57 9.82 -14.49
CA LEU A 280 1.14 9.55 -14.59
C LEU A 280 0.79 8.12 -14.13
N LEU A 281 1.60 7.12 -14.51
CA LEU A 281 1.45 5.75 -14.03
C LEU A 281 1.65 5.64 -12.51
N GLU A 282 2.65 6.32 -11.93
CA GLU A 282 2.85 6.36 -10.48
C GLU A 282 1.63 6.91 -9.74
N ASN A 283 1.06 8.00 -10.25
CA ASN A 283 -0.15 8.58 -9.70
C ASN A 283 -1.34 7.61 -9.77
N ALA A 284 -1.56 6.96 -10.92
CA ALA A 284 -2.60 5.95 -11.07
C ALA A 284 -2.42 4.77 -10.10
N LEU A 285 -1.19 4.26 -9.95
CA LEU A 285 -0.86 3.19 -9.01
C LEU A 285 -1.06 3.62 -7.55
N ALA A 286 -0.72 4.86 -7.19
CA ALA A 286 -0.92 5.39 -5.84
C ALA A 286 -2.42 5.48 -5.49
N LYS A 287 -3.25 5.96 -6.42
CA LYS A 287 -4.71 6.00 -6.26
C LYS A 287 -5.30 4.60 -6.17
N TYR A 288 -4.91 3.68 -7.06
CA TYR A 288 -5.34 2.29 -7.02
C TYR A 288 -4.95 1.59 -5.71
N SER A 289 -3.70 1.77 -5.27
CA SER A 289 -3.17 1.24 -4.01
C SER A 289 -3.96 1.74 -2.80
N TRP A 290 -4.33 3.03 -2.79
CA TRP A 290 -5.25 3.56 -1.79
C TRP A 290 -6.60 2.84 -1.81
N LYS A 291 -7.24 2.64 -2.98
CA LYS A 291 -8.52 1.92 -3.09
C LYS A 291 -8.43 0.49 -2.56
N ILE A 292 -7.36 -0.25 -2.86
CA ILE A 292 -7.13 -1.60 -2.34
C ILE A 292 -6.99 -1.60 -0.82
N ARG A 293 -6.26 -0.63 -0.25
CA ARG A 293 -6.15 -0.48 1.22
C ARG A 293 -7.51 -0.17 1.84
N VAL A 294 -8.32 0.70 1.24
CA VAL A 294 -9.68 0.99 1.72
C VAL A 294 -10.53 -0.28 1.70
N LYS A 295 -10.55 -1.01 0.58
CA LYS A 295 -11.29 -2.27 0.45
C LYS A 295 -10.94 -3.26 1.56
N LYS A 296 -9.65 -3.48 1.80
CA LYS A 296 -9.16 -4.37 2.89
C LYS A 296 -9.57 -3.90 4.28
N VAL A 297 -9.61 -2.59 4.52
CA VAL A 297 -10.00 -2.03 5.82
C VAL A 297 -11.50 -2.14 6.07
N LEU A 298 -12.32 -2.02 5.03
CA LEU A 298 -13.78 -2.11 5.12
C LEU A 298 -14.28 -3.57 5.13
N GLU A 299 -13.65 -4.44 4.35
CA GLU A 299 -14.02 -5.87 4.22
C GLU A 299 -13.22 -6.78 5.16
N GLY A 300 -12.31 -6.21 5.95
CA GLY A 300 -11.46 -6.95 6.89
C GLY A 300 -12.26 -7.56 8.05
N SER A 301 -11.71 -8.62 8.65
CA SER A 301 -12.32 -9.29 9.81
C SER A 301 -12.35 -8.42 11.08
N GLN A 302 -11.45 -7.43 11.16
CA GLN A 302 -11.39 -6.48 12.27
C GLN A 302 -12.01 -5.15 11.86
N LYS A 303 -12.93 -4.65 12.71
CA LYS A 303 -13.59 -3.35 12.50
C LYS A 303 -12.57 -2.21 12.63
N PRO A 304 -12.49 -1.29 11.66
CA PRO A 304 -11.56 -0.16 11.73
C PRO A 304 -11.86 0.77 12.90
N LEU A 305 -10.81 1.40 13.43
CA LEU A 305 -10.94 2.51 14.37
C LEU A 305 -11.38 3.78 13.64
N MET A 306 -12.16 4.65 14.30
CA MET A 306 -12.59 5.93 13.71
C MET A 306 -11.41 6.81 13.25
N GLN A 307 -10.33 6.85 14.03
CA GLN A 307 -9.10 7.58 13.68
C GLN A 307 -8.44 7.04 12.40
N GLN A 308 -8.54 5.73 12.17
CA GLN A 308 -8.01 5.10 10.97
C GLN A 308 -8.83 5.50 9.73
N ILE A 309 -10.17 5.54 9.84
CA ILE A 309 -11.05 6.02 8.77
C ILE A 309 -10.74 7.48 8.42
N GLN A 310 -10.63 8.36 9.43
CA GLN A 310 -10.27 9.78 9.23
C GLN A 310 -8.92 9.96 8.53
N ARG A 311 -7.91 9.19 8.94
CA ARG A 311 -6.58 9.23 8.29
C ARG A 311 -6.65 8.80 6.83
N ILE A 312 -7.36 7.72 6.52
CA ILE A 312 -7.49 7.20 5.16
C ILE A 312 -8.25 8.20 4.27
N LEU A 313 -9.28 8.86 4.79
CA LEU A 313 -9.99 9.93 4.09
C LEU A 313 -9.05 11.12 3.79
N LYS A 314 -8.23 11.54 4.76
CA LYS A 314 -7.23 12.60 4.55
C LYS A 314 -6.20 12.21 3.48
N GLU A 315 -5.75 10.96 3.47
CA GLU A 315 -4.87 10.43 2.41
C GLU A 315 -5.56 10.48 1.03
N GLY A 316 -6.84 10.11 0.95
CA GLY A 316 -7.61 10.17 -0.30
C GLY A 316 -7.76 11.59 -0.85
N LEU A 317 -7.99 12.56 0.04
CA LEU A 317 -8.01 13.99 -0.32
C LEU A 317 -6.66 14.47 -0.84
N ALA A 318 -5.55 14.08 -0.19
CA ALA A 318 -4.20 14.42 -0.63
C ALA A 318 -3.88 13.84 -2.02
N LEU A 319 -4.38 12.63 -2.31
CA LEU A 319 -4.29 11.98 -3.62
C LEU A 319 -5.28 12.54 -4.65
N LYS A 320 -6.09 13.54 -4.29
CA LYS A 320 -7.13 14.12 -5.16
C LYS A 320 -8.06 13.04 -5.72
N ILE A 321 -8.52 12.13 -4.87
CA ILE A 321 -9.58 11.17 -5.24
C ILE A 321 -10.91 11.94 -5.33
N PRO A 322 -11.70 11.76 -6.41
CA PRO A 322 -13.00 12.44 -6.56
C PRO A 322 -13.97 12.09 -5.43
N SER A 323 -14.83 13.04 -5.04
CA SER A 323 -15.89 12.80 -4.05
C SER A 323 -16.97 11.81 -4.54
N ALA A 324 -17.13 11.68 -5.86
CA ALA A 324 -18.01 10.70 -6.49
C ALA A 324 -17.48 9.27 -6.45
N ASP A 325 -16.20 9.07 -6.08
CA ASP A 325 -15.61 7.73 -6.00
C ASP A 325 -16.31 6.86 -4.95
N HIS A 326 -16.65 5.61 -5.33
CA HIS A 326 -17.38 4.68 -4.47
C HIS A 326 -16.70 4.49 -3.10
N PHE A 327 -15.36 4.43 -3.05
CA PHE A 327 -14.64 4.21 -1.78
C PHE A 327 -14.65 5.45 -0.89
N ILE A 328 -14.61 6.66 -1.47
CA ILE A 328 -14.77 7.91 -0.71
C ILE A 328 -16.18 7.99 -0.11
N GLN A 329 -17.21 7.76 -0.92
CA GLN A 329 -18.60 7.78 -0.46
C GLN A 329 -18.82 6.77 0.67
N LYS A 330 -18.31 5.53 0.51
CA LYS A 330 -18.45 4.50 1.54
C LYS A 330 -17.74 4.87 2.83
N LEU A 331 -16.53 5.44 2.76
CA LEU A 331 -15.81 5.91 3.95
C LEU A 331 -16.55 7.04 4.66
N GLN A 332 -17.10 8.00 3.90
CA GLN A 332 -17.88 9.12 4.45
C GLN A 332 -19.19 8.64 5.10
N GLU A 333 -19.88 7.67 4.50
CA GLU A 333 -21.07 7.03 5.08
C GLU A 333 -20.71 6.37 6.42
N VAL A 334 -19.68 5.53 6.42
CA VAL A 334 -19.19 4.81 7.61
C VAL A 334 -18.75 5.78 8.71
N GLN A 335 -18.05 6.85 8.35
CA GLN A 335 -17.67 7.92 9.27
C GLN A 335 -18.90 8.64 9.84
N GLY A 336 -19.84 9.05 8.98
CA GLY A 336 -21.03 9.80 9.37
C GLY A 336 -21.95 9.01 10.30
N VAL A 337 -22.19 7.73 9.99
CA VAL A 337 -22.96 6.82 10.86
C VAL A 337 -22.26 6.66 12.21
N GLY A 338 -20.95 6.41 12.21
CA GLY A 338 -20.20 6.24 13.45
C GLY A 338 -20.18 7.50 14.32
N LEU A 339 -20.04 8.69 13.73
CA LEU A 339 -20.07 9.96 14.48
C LEU A 339 -21.46 10.24 15.06
N ARG A 340 -22.53 10.05 14.28
CA ARG A 340 -23.91 10.22 14.78
C ARG A 340 -24.20 9.29 15.96
N TRP A 341 -23.80 8.02 15.86
CA TRP A 341 -23.95 7.08 16.97
C TRP A 341 -23.09 7.48 18.17
N ALA A 342 -21.84 7.91 17.96
CA ALA A 342 -20.95 8.35 19.04
C ALA A 342 -21.53 9.55 19.81
N ASP A 343 -22.12 10.52 19.11
CA ASP A 343 -22.74 11.68 19.74
C ASP A 343 -24.01 11.30 20.50
N ASN A 344 -24.82 10.38 19.96
CA ASN A 344 -25.97 9.83 20.67
C ASN A 344 -25.54 9.09 21.94
N ALA A 345 -24.51 8.23 21.84
CA ALA A 345 -23.96 7.49 22.95
C ALA A 345 -23.45 8.40 24.08
N LYS A 346 -22.81 9.53 23.74
CA LYS A 346 -22.37 10.52 24.73
C LYS A 346 -23.55 11.21 25.42
N LYS A 347 -24.59 11.59 24.66
CA LYS A 347 -25.80 12.19 25.23
C LYS A 347 -26.47 11.25 26.23
N VAL A 348 -26.70 9.99 25.82
CA VAL A 348 -27.30 8.95 26.66
C VAL A 348 -26.41 8.61 27.87
N ALA A 349 -25.08 8.63 27.71
CA ALA A 349 -24.19 8.41 28.84
C ALA A 349 -24.27 9.51 29.93
N SER A 350 -24.78 10.70 29.58
CA SER A 350 -24.89 11.86 30.48
C SER A 350 -26.34 12.27 30.78
N ASP A 351 -27.32 11.45 30.44
CA ASP A 351 -28.76 11.72 30.56
C ASP A 351 -29.34 11.59 31.99
N ALA A 352 -28.48 11.45 33.00
CA ALA A 352 -28.85 11.29 34.40
C ALA A 352 -29.89 10.19 34.71
N GLY A 353 -30.06 9.17 33.85
CA GLY A 353 -31.07 8.13 34.09
C GLY A 353 -32.34 8.25 33.25
N GLU A 354 -32.50 9.28 32.42
CA GLU A 354 -33.73 9.55 31.67
C GLU A 354 -34.10 8.43 30.70
N LEU A 355 -33.12 7.87 29.98
CA LEU A 355 -33.36 6.75 29.06
C LEU A 355 -33.39 5.42 29.81
N GLY A 356 -34.42 4.62 29.53
CA GLY A 356 -34.59 3.26 30.02
C GLY A 356 -33.43 2.35 29.62
N LEU A 357 -33.05 1.42 30.51
CA LEU A 357 -31.89 0.54 30.31
C LEU A 357 -32.03 -0.39 29.10
N ASP A 358 -33.26 -0.77 28.78
CA ASP A 358 -33.61 -1.53 27.59
C ASP A 358 -33.19 -0.80 26.30
N GLU A 359 -33.49 0.49 26.21
CA GLU A 359 -33.04 1.34 25.10
C GLU A 359 -31.52 1.57 25.12
N VAL A 360 -30.90 1.69 26.30
CA VAL A 360 -29.43 1.75 26.42
C VAL A 360 -28.77 0.47 25.90
N PHE A 361 -29.31 -0.71 26.21
CA PHE A 361 -28.79 -1.97 25.69
C PHE A 361 -29.00 -2.12 24.18
N LYS A 362 -30.11 -1.61 23.64
CA LYS A 362 -30.30 -1.52 22.17
C LYS A 362 -29.21 -0.66 21.54
N LEU A 363 -28.93 0.52 22.11
CA LEU A 363 -27.89 1.42 21.62
C LEU A 363 -26.48 0.81 21.69
N ILE A 364 -26.17 0.04 22.74
CA ILE A 364 -24.91 -0.73 22.85
C ILE A 364 -24.83 -1.76 21.73
N ASN A 365 -25.89 -2.53 21.51
CA ASN A 365 -25.94 -3.54 20.45
C ASN A 365 -25.82 -2.91 19.05
N GLU A 366 -26.45 -1.76 18.81
CA GLU A 366 -26.27 -0.98 17.58
C GLU A 366 -24.79 -0.62 17.38
N GLY A 367 -24.14 -0.08 18.42
CA GLY A 367 -22.72 0.28 18.41
C GLY A 367 -21.79 -0.90 18.15
N GLU A 368 -22.08 -2.05 18.77
CA GLU A 368 -21.34 -3.29 18.55
C GLU A 368 -21.50 -3.83 17.13
N ASN A 369 -22.60 -3.50 16.44
CA ASN A 369 -22.88 -3.91 15.07
C ASN A 369 -22.40 -2.91 14.00
N LEU A 370 -21.98 -1.70 14.38
CA LEU A 370 -21.43 -0.71 13.44
C LEU A 370 -20.21 -1.22 12.67
N SER A 371 -20.00 -0.68 11.48
CA SER A 371 -18.81 -0.94 10.65
C SER A 371 -17.53 -0.28 11.18
N VAL A 372 -17.62 0.54 12.25
CA VAL A 372 -16.49 1.20 12.92
C VAL A 372 -16.47 0.82 14.39
N HIS A 373 -15.29 0.62 14.94
CA HIS A 373 -15.12 0.35 16.36
C HIS A 373 -14.95 1.64 17.17
N LEU A 374 -15.87 1.87 18.12
CA LEU A 374 -15.96 3.06 18.98
C LEU A 374 -15.89 2.66 20.46
N GLU A 375 -14.72 2.18 20.87
CA GLU A 375 -14.49 1.58 22.19
C GLU A 375 -14.76 2.53 23.37
N LYS A 376 -14.47 3.83 23.21
CA LYS A 376 -14.63 4.82 24.30
C LYS A 376 -16.11 5.00 24.63
N GLU A 377 -16.92 5.24 23.61
CA GLU A 377 -18.36 5.45 23.74
C GLU A 377 -19.08 4.18 24.20
N LEU A 378 -18.70 3.00 23.71
CA LEU A 378 -19.22 1.73 24.22
C LEU A 378 -18.92 1.53 25.72
N LYS A 379 -17.74 1.95 26.19
CA LYS A 379 -17.41 1.91 27.62
C LYS A 379 -18.26 2.88 28.43
N LEU A 380 -18.51 4.08 27.93
CA LEU A 380 -19.38 5.07 28.59
C LEU A 380 -20.81 4.53 28.74
N LEU A 381 -21.37 3.94 27.69
CA LEU A 381 -22.69 3.33 27.73
C LEU A 381 -22.75 2.13 28.68
N ARG A 382 -21.73 1.27 28.68
CA ARG A 382 -21.66 0.13 29.62
C ARG A 382 -21.60 0.60 31.07
N ALA A 383 -20.81 1.62 31.37
CA ALA A 383 -20.78 2.23 32.71
C ALA A 383 -22.15 2.83 33.09
N ARG A 384 -22.83 3.50 32.16
CA ARG A 384 -24.19 4.04 32.36
C ARG A 384 -25.25 2.95 32.58
N SER A 385 -25.03 1.75 32.06
CA SER A 385 -25.89 0.58 32.24
C SER A 385 -25.60 -0.22 33.52
N GLU A 386 -24.55 0.13 34.27
CA GLU A 386 -24.20 -0.53 35.52
C GLU A 386 -25.13 -0.06 36.64
N LEU A 387 -25.75 -1.01 37.34
CA LEU A 387 -26.75 -0.73 38.36
C LEU A 387 -26.20 -1.00 39.75
N TYR A 388 -26.52 -0.09 40.67
CA TYR A 388 -26.08 -0.16 42.05
C TYR A 388 -27.28 -0.20 42.99
N CYS A 389 -26.99 -0.49 44.25
CA CYS A 389 -27.93 -0.47 45.36
C CYS A 389 -29.10 -1.46 45.21
N ILE A 390 -29.97 -1.49 46.22
CA ILE A 390 -31.24 -2.23 46.17
C ILE A 390 -32.27 -1.56 45.24
N CYS A 391 -32.15 -0.24 45.01
CA CYS A 391 -33.06 0.50 44.14
C CYS A 391 -32.86 0.22 42.64
N ARG A 392 -31.79 -0.52 42.27
CA ARG A 392 -31.48 -0.90 40.88
C ARG A 392 -31.38 0.28 39.93
N LYS A 393 -30.86 1.41 40.42
CA LYS A 393 -30.60 2.61 39.62
C LYS A 393 -29.11 2.69 39.27
N PRO A 394 -28.77 3.33 38.13
CA PRO A 394 -27.40 3.75 37.85
C PRO A 394 -26.86 4.67 38.95
N TYR A 395 -25.55 4.91 38.95
CA TYR A 395 -24.95 5.87 39.88
C TYR A 395 -25.48 7.29 39.62
N ASP A 396 -26.14 7.88 40.63
CA ASP A 396 -26.81 9.17 40.56
C ASP A 396 -26.13 10.25 41.40
N GLN A 397 -24.83 10.10 41.66
CA GLN A 397 -23.98 11.00 42.47
C GLN A 397 -24.33 11.09 43.96
N ARG A 398 -25.35 10.37 44.44
CA ARG A 398 -25.66 10.30 45.87
C ARG A 398 -24.57 9.56 46.64
N ALA A 399 -24.43 9.87 47.93
CA ALA A 399 -23.48 9.19 48.81
C ALA A 399 -23.79 7.68 48.88
N MET A 400 -22.78 6.85 48.64
CA MET A 400 -22.89 5.40 48.65
C MET A 400 -21.84 4.75 49.56
N ILE A 401 -22.20 3.62 50.17
CA ILE A 401 -21.29 2.79 50.96
C ILE A 401 -21.21 1.39 50.34
N ALA A 402 -19.99 0.84 50.28
CA ALA A 402 -19.77 -0.53 49.86
C ALA A 402 -19.95 -1.48 51.05
N CYS A 403 -20.54 -2.64 50.82
CA CYS A 403 -20.61 -3.69 51.84
C CYS A 403 -19.27 -4.45 51.92
N ASP A 404 -18.69 -4.57 53.12
CA ASP A 404 -17.39 -5.24 53.31
C ASP A 404 -17.41 -6.76 53.02
N LEU A 405 -18.59 -7.36 52.92
CA LEU A 405 -18.74 -8.79 52.66
C LEU A 405 -19.01 -9.12 51.18
N CYS A 406 -19.79 -8.30 50.48
CA CYS A 406 -20.16 -8.56 49.09
C CYS A 406 -19.65 -7.52 48.09
N ASN A 407 -19.02 -6.45 48.56
CA ASN A 407 -18.50 -5.32 47.79
C ASN A 407 -19.53 -4.61 46.90
N GLU A 408 -20.83 -4.82 47.14
CA GLU A 408 -21.91 -4.11 46.47
C GLU A 408 -22.10 -2.73 47.09
N TRP A 409 -22.42 -1.73 46.27
CA TRP A 409 -22.60 -0.34 46.67
C TRP A 409 -24.06 -0.02 46.92
N TYR A 410 -24.34 0.75 47.97
CA TYR A 410 -25.70 1.13 48.38
C TYR A 410 -25.79 2.61 48.68
N HIS A 411 -26.81 3.31 48.17
CA HIS A 411 -27.08 4.71 48.54
C HIS A 411 -27.48 4.78 50.01
N PHE A 412 -26.98 5.77 50.75
CA PHE A 412 -27.27 5.93 52.18
C PHE A 412 -28.77 5.97 52.44
N ASP A 413 -29.51 6.72 51.62
CA ASP A 413 -30.97 6.84 51.71
C ASP A 413 -31.68 5.49 51.53
N CYS A 414 -31.20 4.66 50.60
CA CYS A 414 -31.85 3.38 50.28
C CYS A 414 -31.66 2.33 51.39
N ILE A 415 -30.68 2.53 52.28
CA ILE A 415 -30.41 1.63 53.41
C ILE A 415 -30.71 2.30 54.76
N ASN A 416 -31.36 3.47 54.75
CA ASN A 416 -31.67 4.29 55.92
C ASN A 416 -30.45 4.55 56.81
N LEU A 417 -29.29 4.82 56.20
CA LEU A 417 -28.08 5.16 56.94
C LEU A 417 -28.11 6.66 57.29
N CYS A 418 -28.68 6.99 58.44
CA CYS A 418 -28.67 8.33 59.00
C CYS A 418 -27.55 8.45 60.05
N GLY A 419 -26.45 9.14 59.75
CA GLY A 419 -25.36 9.36 60.69
C GLY A 419 -23.96 9.38 60.05
N PRO A 420 -22.89 9.50 60.86
CA PRO A 420 -21.52 9.42 60.37
C PRO A 420 -21.26 8.06 59.71
N THR A 421 -20.47 8.05 58.64
CA THR A 421 -20.14 6.84 57.90
C THR A 421 -19.48 5.79 58.82
N PRO A 422 -20.08 4.60 59.01
CA PRO A 422 -19.49 3.57 59.85
C PRO A 422 -18.19 3.04 59.23
N LYS A 423 -17.22 2.66 60.07
CA LYS A 423 -15.94 2.08 59.63
C LYS A 423 -16.12 0.72 58.92
N THR A 424 -17.17 -0.02 59.29
CA THR A 424 -17.54 -1.30 58.68
C THR A 424 -19.04 -1.31 58.41
N TYR A 425 -19.42 -1.75 57.21
CA TYR A 425 -20.80 -1.84 56.77
C TYR A 425 -21.12 -3.19 56.14
N HIS A 426 -22.18 -3.82 56.64
CA HIS A 426 -22.75 -5.03 56.07
C HIS A 426 -24.14 -4.73 55.53
N CYS A 427 -24.41 -5.08 54.27
CA CYS A 427 -25.73 -4.89 53.67
C CYS A 427 -26.77 -5.81 54.34
N PRO A 428 -28.08 -5.52 54.22
CA PRO A 428 -29.13 -6.33 54.85
C PRO A 428 -29.03 -7.83 54.54
N ALA A 429 -28.67 -8.19 53.31
CA ALA A 429 -28.49 -9.59 52.89
C ALA A 429 -27.23 -10.26 53.47
N CYS A 430 -26.22 -9.47 53.88
CA CYS A 430 -25.00 -9.96 54.50
C CYS A 430 -25.12 -9.98 56.04
N LYS A 431 -25.85 -9.04 56.64
CA LYS A 431 -26.14 -9.03 58.08
C LYS A 431 -26.88 -10.29 58.52
N THR A 432 -27.77 -10.83 57.68
CA THR A 432 -28.45 -12.10 57.94
C THR A 432 -27.53 -13.33 57.88
N LEU A 433 -26.35 -13.23 57.26
CA LEU A 433 -25.35 -14.31 57.29
C LEU A 433 -24.50 -14.26 58.56
N THR A 434 -24.30 -13.07 59.13
CA THR A 434 -23.47 -12.89 60.33
C THR A 434 -24.24 -13.16 61.63
N GLY A 435 -25.58 -13.15 61.59
CA GLY A 435 -26.45 -13.36 62.76
C GLY A 435 -26.54 -14.81 63.27
N ASP A 436 -26.09 -15.79 62.48
CA ASP A 436 -26.20 -17.23 62.82
C ASP A 436 -24.86 -17.88 63.20
N SER A 437 -23.86 -17.12 63.65
CA SER A 437 -22.62 -17.69 64.17
C SER A 437 -22.05 -16.93 65.36
N LEU A 438 -22.45 -17.42 66.53
CA LEU A 438 -21.72 -17.46 67.82
C LEU A 438 -21.56 -16.15 68.60
N SER A 439 -22.47 -16.00 69.56
CA SER A 439 -22.22 -15.45 70.89
C SER A 439 -21.14 -16.22 71.67
N SER A 440 -20.08 -15.54 72.11
CA SER A 440 -19.52 -15.68 73.47
C SER A 440 -18.50 -14.56 73.78
N PRO A 441 -18.40 -14.10 75.05
CA PRO A 441 -17.70 -12.88 75.45
C PRO A 441 -16.29 -13.14 76.00
N THR A 442 -15.32 -12.28 75.66
CA THR A 442 -14.05 -12.11 76.43
C THR A 442 -13.46 -10.70 76.23
N VAL A 443 -13.83 -9.80 77.15
CA VAL A 443 -13.00 -8.97 78.06
C VAL A 443 -11.49 -8.73 77.76
N ASN A 444 -11.10 -7.44 77.88
CA ASN A 444 -9.79 -6.79 78.18
C ASN A 444 -8.74 -6.59 77.05
N HIS A 445 -7.97 -5.49 76.94
CA HIS A 445 -7.77 -4.19 77.64
C HIS A 445 -7.11 -3.20 76.63
N GLU A 446 -7.39 -1.89 76.80
CA GLU A 446 -6.56 -0.65 76.66
C GLU A 446 -5.50 -0.52 75.52
N GLU A 447 -5.38 0.58 74.76
CA GLU A 447 -5.03 1.93 75.21
C GLU A 447 -5.47 3.09 74.27
N ARG A 448 -5.59 4.24 74.94
CA ARG A 448 -5.78 5.66 74.57
C ARG A 448 -4.84 6.14 73.44
N SER A 449 -5.24 7.01 72.51
CA SER A 449 -5.29 8.46 72.73
C SER A 449 -5.83 9.24 71.51
N SER A 450 -6.40 10.40 71.82
CA SER A 450 -7.16 11.34 71.01
C SER A 450 -6.36 12.14 69.99
N SER A 451 -6.98 12.51 68.86
CA SER A 451 -7.22 13.90 68.44
C SER A 451 -7.82 13.96 67.01
N THR A 452 -8.53 15.06 66.80
CA THR A 452 -9.52 15.40 65.76
C THR A 452 -8.91 15.86 64.43
N SER A 453 -9.53 15.52 63.29
CA SER A 453 -10.09 16.49 62.32
C SER A 453 -10.56 15.84 61.01
N ASP A 454 -11.71 16.35 60.55
CA ASP A 454 -12.33 16.34 59.22
C ASP A 454 -11.91 15.34 58.14
N VAL A 455 -12.88 14.53 57.72
CA VAL A 455 -12.90 13.88 56.41
C VAL A 455 -14.28 14.09 55.78
N GLY A 456 -14.31 14.88 54.70
CA GLY A 456 -15.49 15.12 53.88
C GLY A 456 -16.01 13.87 53.15
N PRO A 457 -17.17 13.95 52.47
CA PRO A 457 -17.82 12.78 51.90
C PRO A 457 -16.99 12.17 50.77
N HIS A 458 -16.58 10.92 50.93
CA HIS A 458 -15.88 10.17 49.89
C HIS A 458 -16.85 9.67 48.81
N THR A 459 -16.85 10.34 47.67
CA THR A 459 -17.31 9.79 46.39
C THR A 459 -16.19 8.97 45.72
N PRO A 460 -16.51 7.85 45.04
CA PRO A 460 -15.49 7.03 44.39
C PRO A 460 -14.87 7.75 43.18
N PRO A 461 -13.54 7.64 42.95
CA PRO A 461 -12.92 8.06 41.69
C PRO A 461 -13.11 7.01 40.59
N PRO A 462 -13.15 7.40 39.30
CA PRO A 462 -13.30 6.44 38.21
C PRO A 462 -11.93 5.88 37.82
N GLN A 463 -11.59 4.63 38.21
CA GLN A 463 -10.43 3.95 37.64
C GLN A 463 -10.62 2.46 37.32
N ASN A 464 -10.44 2.20 36.02
CA ASN A 464 -9.76 1.04 35.42
C ASN A 464 -8.89 0.24 36.41
N THR A 465 -9.24 -1.01 36.65
CA THR A 465 -8.35 -1.94 37.36
C THR A 465 -7.53 -2.77 36.37
N ARG A 466 -6.21 -2.55 36.41
CA ARG A 466 -5.21 -3.50 35.92
C ARG A 466 -5.30 -4.80 36.72
N LYS A 467 -5.19 -5.91 35.99
CA LYS A 467 -5.20 -7.31 36.45
C LYS A 467 -4.23 -7.57 37.61
N ARG A 468 -4.69 -8.28 38.65
CA ARG A 468 -3.84 -9.16 39.48
C ARG A 468 -4.29 -10.62 39.28
N LYS A 469 -3.31 -11.48 39.00
CA LYS A 469 -3.45 -12.92 38.65
C LYS A 469 -3.97 -13.77 39.82
N PRO A 470 -4.59 -14.94 39.56
CA PRO A 470 -5.08 -15.83 40.61
C PRO A 470 -3.95 -16.72 41.17
N ARG A 471 -3.98 -16.97 42.48
CA ARG A 471 -3.25 -18.08 43.11
C ARG A 471 -4.15 -19.32 43.16
N LYS A 472 -3.60 -20.45 42.75
CA LYS A 472 -4.21 -21.80 42.70
C LYS A 472 -4.27 -22.44 44.09
N SER A 473 -5.35 -23.15 44.39
CA SER A 473 -5.38 -24.46 45.10
C SER A 473 -6.80 -25.02 45.05
N ARG A 474 -7.01 -26.09 44.28
CA ARG A 474 -7.04 -27.52 44.66
C ARG A 474 -8.45 -28.01 45.04
N SER A 475 -8.90 -28.93 44.19
CA SER A 475 -10.15 -29.67 44.13
C SER A 475 -10.37 -30.64 45.28
N LYS A 476 -11.58 -30.67 45.86
CA LYS A 476 -12.30 -31.89 46.31
C LYS A 476 -13.82 -31.65 46.31
N LYS A 477 -14.57 -32.66 45.85
CA LYS A 477 -16.00 -32.97 46.03
C LYS A 477 -16.13 -34.50 45.88
N PRO A 478 -17.24 -35.16 46.27
CA PRO A 478 -18.31 -34.76 47.20
C PRO A 478 -18.53 -35.81 48.31
N LEU A 479 -19.39 -35.50 49.30
CA LEU A 479 -20.00 -36.48 50.20
C LEU A 479 -21.52 -36.47 49.96
N THR A 480 -22.10 -37.66 49.92
CA THR A 480 -23.52 -38.01 49.71
C THR A 480 -24.37 -37.89 50.99
N ASP A 481 -25.64 -37.53 50.79
CA ASP A 481 -26.85 -37.46 51.67
C ASP A 481 -27.22 -38.83 52.31
N PRO A 482 -28.30 -39.03 53.14
CA PRO A 482 -29.35 -38.15 53.72
C PRO A 482 -29.80 -38.44 55.19
N ASP A 483 -30.91 -37.78 55.60
CA ASP A 483 -31.88 -38.08 56.70
C ASP A 483 -31.58 -37.56 58.13
N LEU A 484 -32.51 -37.04 58.95
CA LEU A 484 -33.99 -37.02 58.95
C LEU A 484 -34.52 -35.92 59.92
N THR A 485 -35.53 -35.17 59.48
CA THR A 485 -36.72 -34.60 60.19
C THR A 485 -36.71 -33.92 61.59
N ASN A 486 -37.54 -32.85 61.62
CA ASN A 486 -38.52 -32.42 62.63
C ASN A 486 -38.08 -31.51 63.80
N LYS A 487 -38.47 -30.22 63.71
CA LYS A 487 -39.70 -29.69 64.35
C LYS A 487 -39.98 -28.22 63.98
N LEU A 488 -41.20 -28.00 63.45
CA LEU A 488 -42.16 -26.88 63.66
C LEU A 488 -41.74 -25.89 64.77
N ARG A 489 -41.90 -24.56 64.73
CA ARG A 489 -42.98 -23.61 64.37
C ARG A 489 -42.40 -22.27 64.90
N ASP A 490 -42.54 -21.06 64.36
CA ASP A 490 -43.73 -20.30 64.02
C ASP A 490 -43.29 -19.00 63.30
N SER A 491 -44.14 -18.57 62.36
CA SER A 491 -44.40 -17.22 61.86
C SER A 491 -43.37 -16.08 62.07
N CYS A 492 -42.68 -15.69 60.99
CA CYS A 492 -42.82 -14.37 60.31
C CYS A 492 -41.88 -14.37 59.07
N GLY A 493 -42.22 -15.18 58.07
CA GLY A 493 -41.28 -15.62 57.03
C GLY A 493 -41.41 -14.95 55.67
N ILE A 494 -42.29 -13.97 55.46
CA ILE A 494 -42.61 -13.55 54.09
C ILE A 494 -41.63 -12.48 53.57
N ASP A 495 -41.15 -11.56 54.41
CA ASP A 495 -40.16 -10.54 53.97
C ASP A 495 -38.72 -11.07 53.92
N GLN A 496 -38.39 -12.11 54.70
CA GLN A 496 -37.02 -12.69 54.76
C GLN A 496 -36.73 -13.71 53.64
N LEU A 497 -37.76 -14.37 53.09
CA LEU A 497 -37.60 -15.36 52.03
C LEU A 497 -37.26 -14.74 50.66
N TRP A 498 -37.67 -13.49 50.42
CA TRP A 498 -37.37 -12.79 49.16
C TRP A 498 -35.88 -12.45 49.01
N TRP A 499 -35.15 -12.29 50.12
CA TRP A 499 -33.71 -12.00 50.11
C TRP A 499 -32.82 -13.24 50.00
N ARG A 500 -33.29 -14.42 50.44
CA ARG A 500 -32.49 -15.65 50.49
C ARG A 500 -32.21 -16.28 49.11
N ILE A 501 -33.01 -15.98 48.08
CA ILE A 501 -32.93 -16.68 46.77
C ILE A 501 -32.17 -15.89 45.68
N ARG A 502 -31.74 -14.64 45.92
CA ARG A 502 -31.01 -13.84 44.90
C ARG A 502 -29.61 -13.44 45.35
N LYS A 503 -28.66 -14.38 45.30
CA LYS A 503 -27.25 -14.05 45.02
C LYS A 503 -26.95 -14.29 43.53
N PRO A 504 -27.07 -13.29 42.65
CA PRO A 504 -26.31 -13.31 41.41
C PRO A 504 -24.87 -12.92 41.74
N LEU A 505 -23.95 -13.86 41.54
CA LEU A 505 -22.52 -13.57 41.45
C LEU A 505 -22.32 -12.49 40.37
N ARG A 506 -21.99 -11.27 40.82
CA ARG A 506 -21.93 -10.03 40.03
C ARG A 506 -23.28 -9.67 39.41
N ARG A 507 -23.87 -8.56 39.87
CA ARG A 507 -25.05 -7.95 39.24
C ARG A 507 -24.70 -7.28 37.90
N THR A 508 -23.98 -7.98 37.02
CA THR A 508 -24.01 -7.69 35.58
C THR A 508 -25.33 -8.18 35.02
N SER A 509 -26.05 -7.26 34.39
CA SER A 509 -27.40 -7.36 33.83
C SER A 509 -27.73 -8.70 33.16
N ARG A 510 -28.74 -9.42 33.71
CA ARG A 510 -29.51 -10.40 32.94
C ARG A 510 -30.85 -9.75 32.53
N LYS A 511 -31.11 -9.77 31.23
CA LYS A 511 -32.36 -9.37 30.56
C LYS A 511 -33.57 -9.94 31.30
N ARG A 512 -34.56 -9.11 31.63
CA ARG A 512 -35.82 -9.55 32.26
C ARG A 512 -36.63 -10.25 31.16
N VAL A 513 -36.87 -11.55 31.30
CA VAL A 513 -37.87 -12.28 30.49
C VAL A 513 -39.21 -12.08 31.19
N GLU A 514 -40.22 -11.69 30.43
CA GLU A 514 -41.60 -11.52 30.88
C GLU A 514 -42.11 -12.80 31.55
N PHE A 515 -42.67 -12.66 32.76
CA PHE A 515 -43.42 -13.71 33.43
C PHE A 515 -44.89 -13.37 33.28
N GLU A 516 -45.54 -13.93 32.26
CA GLU A 516 -46.98 -14.13 32.27
C GLU A 516 -47.30 -15.52 32.84
N SER A 517 -48.45 -15.59 33.52
CA SER A 517 -49.12 -16.77 34.07
C SER A 517 -48.47 -17.43 35.30
N LEU A 518 -49.07 -17.19 36.46
CA LEU A 518 -49.54 -18.22 37.40
C LEU A 518 -50.44 -17.52 38.45
N SER A 519 -51.72 -17.37 38.10
CA SER A 519 -52.82 -17.05 39.01
C SER A 519 -53.27 -18.34 39.74
N PRO A 520 -53.44 -18.33 41.07
CA PRO A 520 -54.01 -19.48 41.78
C PRO A 520 -55.53 -19.30 41.93
N PHE A 521 -56.30 -20.16 41.27
CA PHE A 521 -57.64 -20.53 41.72
C PHE A 521 -57.49 -21.74 42.64
N PHE A 522 -58.04 -21.65 43.86
CA PHE A 522 -59.00 -22.62 44.42
C PHE A 522 -59.45 -22.09 45.80
N HIS A 523 -60.67 -21.53 45.84
CA HIS A 523 -61.55 -21.68 46.99
C HIS A 523 -62.13 -23.09 46.96
N SER A 524 -62.23 -23.73 48.11
CA SER A 524 -63.22 -24.78 48.35
C SER A 524 -63.89 -24.50 49.68
N GLN A 525 -65.21 -24.72 49.69
CA GLN A 525 -66.04 -24.83 50.90
C GLN A 525 -65.44 -25.76 51.93
#